data_AF-A0A9D6DI42-F1
#
_entry.id   AF-A0A9D6DI42-F1
#
_cell.length_a   1.000
_cell.length_b   1.000
_cell.length_c   1.000
_cell.angle_alpha   90.00
_cell.angle_beta   90.00
_cell.angle_gamma   90.00
#
_symmetry.space_group_name_H-M   'P 1'
#
loop_
_entity.id
_entity.type
_entity.pdbx_description
1 polymer ?
#
loop_
_entity_poly.entity_id
_entity_poly.type
_entity_poly.pdbx_seq_one_letter_code
_entity_poly.pdbx_strand_id
1 'polypeptide(L)' 'MTLVDSSSWVHCLRRGGDPKIVERVRRLVESGEAAWCPAIRLELWNGVGGETDRRILRDFEQTLPELSIT' A
#
# COMPACT_ATOMS: atom_id res chain seq x y z
N MET A 1 -12.26 -3.09 7.90
CA MET A 1 -11.09 -2.22 7.63
C MET A 1 -9.86 -2.82 8.27
N THR A 2 -8.79 -2.96 7.49
CA THR A 2 -7.53 -3.62 7.84
C THR A 2 -6.40 -2.67 7.50
N LEU A 3 -5.61 -2.29 8.50
CA LEU A 3 -4.39 -1.50 8.29
C LEU A 3 -3.32 -2.40 7.65
N VAL A 4 -2.92 -2.09 6.42
CA VAL A 4 -1.91 -2.85 5.68
C VAL A 4 -0.55 -2.19 5.88
N ASP A 5 0.38 -2.93 6.47
CA ASP A 5 1.75 -2.49 6.76
C ASP A 5 2.57 -2.17 5.49
N SER A 6 3.54 -1.26 5.62
CA SER A 6 4.42 -0.84 4.52
C SER A 6 5.17 -2.01 3.89
N SER A 7 5.61 -3.00 4.68
CA SER A 7 6.29 -4.19 4.17
C SER A 7 5.41 -4.97 3.19
N SER A 8 4.11 -5.06 3.46
CA SER A 8 3.14 -5.75 2.59
C SER A 8 2.91 -5.00 1.29
N TRP A 9 2.83 -3.68 1.33
CA TRP A 9 2.77 -2.85 0.12
C TRP A 9 4.06 -2.94 -0.72
N VAL A 10 5.22 -3.00 -0.08
CA VAL A 10 6.51 -3.19 -0.76
C VAL A 10 6.54 -4.52 -1.51
N HIS A 11 5.96 -5.59 -0.97
CA HIS A 11 5.77 -6.83 -1.72
C HIS A 11 4.90 -6.64 -2.97
N CYS A 12 3.86 -5.80 -2.92
CA CYS A 12 3.01 -5.53 -4.08
C CYS A 12 3.68 -4.64 -5.15
N LEU A 13 4.52 -3.70 -4.74
CA LEU A 13 5.16 -2.74 -5.64
C LEU A 13 6.41 -3.30 -6.32
N ARG A 14 7.16 -4.17 -5.65
CA ARG A 14 8.41 -4.72 -6.19
C ARG A 14 8.15 -5.88 -7.17
N ARG A 15 9.02 -6.02 -8.17
CA ARG A 15 9.10 -7.25 -8.97
C ARG A 15 9.50 -8.42 -8.06
N GLY A 16 8.76 -9.53 -8.12
CA GLY A 16 9.03 -10.71 -7.29
C GLY A 16 8.57 -10.57 -5.83
N GLY A 17 7.50 -9.80 -5.59
CA GLY A 17 6.75 -9.87 -4.34
C GLY A 17 6.38 -11.30 -3.93
N ASP A 18 6.16 -11.53 -2.63
CA ASP A 18 5.65 -12.83 -2.20
C ASP A 18 4.20 -12.95 -2.71
N PRO A 19 3.89 -13.93 -3.57
CA PRO A 19 2.57 -14.03 -4.20
C PRO A 19 1.44 -14.20 -3.18
N LYS A 20 1.69 -14.79 -2.00
CA LYS A 20 0.68 -14.92 -0.94
C LYS A 20 0.35 -13.58 -0.30
N ILE A 21 1.36 -12.74 -0.09
CA ILE A 21 1.18 -11.38 0.46
C ILE A 21 0.45 -10.52 -0.57
N VAL A 22 0.89 -10.56 -1.83
CA VAL A 22 0.26 -9.82 -2.93
C VAL A 22 -1.22 -10.18 -3.07
N GLU A 23 -1.53 -11.47 -3.08
CA GLU A 23 -2.91 -11.96 -3.19
C GLU A 23 -3.78 -11.53 -2.00
N ARG A 24 -3.23 -11.54 -0.78
CA ARG A 24 -3.95 -11.07 0.41
C ARG A 24 -4.25 -9.58 0.36
N VAL A 25 -3.24 -8.77 0.02
CA VAL A 25 -3.40 -7.31 -0.10
C VAL A 25 -4.40 -6.99 -1.21
N ARG A 26 -4.31 -7.68 -2.35
CA ARG A 26 -5.25 -7.53 -3.47
C ARG A 26 -6.69 -7.75 -3.02
N ARG A 27 -6.99 -8.82 -2.30
CA ARG A 27 -8.35 -9.07 -1.79
C ARG A 27 -8.84 -7.97 -0.85
N LEU A 28 -7.97 -7.44 0.00
CA LEU A 28 -8.33 -6.33 0.89
C LEU A 28 -8.64 -5.06 0.11
N VAL A 29 -7.90 -4.77 -0.96
CA VAL A 29 -8.17 -3.62 -1.84
C VAL A 29 -9.48 -3.82 -2.61
N GLU A 30 -9.67 -4.98 -3.24
CA GLU A 30 -10.87 -5.31 -4.03
C GLU A 30 -12.16 -5.35 -3.18
N SER A 31 -12.05 -5.72 -1.90
CA SER A 31 -13.17 -5.70 -0.95
C SER A 31 -13.41 -4.33 -0.29
N GLY A 32 -12.56 -3.34 -0.55
CA GLY A 32 -12.64 -2.02 0.12
C GLY A 32 -12.26 -2.06 1.60
N GLU A 33 -11.61 -3.13 2.05
CA GLU A 33 -11.20 -3.29 3.44
C GLU A 33 -9.77 -2.80 3.71
N ALA A 34 -8.92 -2.65 2.70
CA ALA A 34 -7.57 -2.14 2.86
C ALA A 34 -7.59 -0.67 3.31
N ALA A 35 -6.75 -0.35 4.29
CA ALA A 35 -6.49 1.02 4.73
C ALA A 35 -5.00 1.20 5.03
N TRP A 36 -4.57 2.44 5.08
CA TRP A 36 -3.22 2.83 5.51
C TRP A 36 -3.28 3.99 6.50
N CYS A 37 -2.14 4.45 6.99
CA CYS A 37 -2.04 5.61 7.87
C CYS A 37 -0.90 6.53 7.43
N PRO A 38 -0.81 7.77 7.96
CA PRO A 38 0.23 8.73 7.58
C PRO A 38 1.66 8.19 7.69
N ALA A 39 1.95 7.36 8.71
CA ALA A 39 3.27 6.75 8.89
C ALA A 39 3.62 5.78 7.76
N ILE A 40 2.67 4.91 7.39
CA ILE A 40 2.85 3.94 6.29
C ILE A 40 2.99 4.67 4.96
N ARG A 41 2.18 5.71 4.71
CA ARG A 41 2.30 6.56 3.53
C ARG A 41 3.70 7.18 3.42
N LEU A 42 4.22 7.73 4.51
CA LEU A 42 5.56 8.33 4.55
C LEU A 42 6.65 7.31 4.22
N GLU A 43 6.61 6.11 4.82
CA GLU A 43 7.57 5.04 4.54
C GLU A 43 7.56 4.62 3.08
N LEU A 44 6.37 4.48 2.48
CA LEU A 44 6.24 4.11 1.07
C LEU A 44 6.80 5.19 0.14
N TRP A 45 6.48 6.46 0.38
CA TRP A 45 7.03 7.56 -0.43
C TRP A 45 8.55 7.68 -0.31
N ASN A 46 9.11 7.43 0.86
CA ASN A 46 10.56 7.40 1.07
C ASN A 46 11.24 6.23 0.33
N GLY A 47 10.53 5.11 0.15
CA GLY A 47 11.06 3.91 -0.52
C GLY A 47 10.89 3.89 -2.04
N VAL A 48 10.21 4.87 -2.64
CA VAL A 48 9.91 4.86 -4.08
C VAL A 48 11.12 5.20 -4.94
N GLY A 49 11.45 4.28 -5.87
CA GLY A 49 12.61 4.39 -6.74
C GLY A 49 12.33 4.93 -8.15
N GLY A 50 11.09 4.85 -8.64
CA GLY A 50 10.76 5.22 -10.03
C GLY A 50 9.38 5.85 -10.23
N GLU A 51 9.17 6.43 -11.41
CA GLU A 51 7.93 7.15 -11.77
C GLU A 51 6.69 6.23 -11.75
N THR A 52 6.86 4.95 -12.09
CA THR A 52 5.78 3.96 -12.02
C THR A 52 5.25 3.79 -10.59
N ASP A 53 6.15 3.67 -9.61
CA ASP A 53 5.76 3.49 -8.21
C ASP A 53 5.12 4.77 -7.66
N ARG A 54 5.62 5.95 -8.07
CA ARG A 54 5.01 7.25 -7.74
C ARG A 54 3.58 7.35 -8.22
N ARG A 55 3.30 6.90 -9.45
CA ARG A 55 1.95 6.90 -10.01
C ARG A 55 1.02 6.01 -9.18
N ILE A 56 1.47 4.81 -8.83
CA ILE A 56 0.68 3.87 -8.01
C ILE A 56 0.41 4.46 -6.62
N LEU A 57 1.39 5.08 -5.97
CA LEU A 57 1.17 5.71 -4.67
C LEU A 57 0.17 6.87 -4.73
N ARG A 58 0.17 7.68 -5.80
CA ARG A 58 -0.86 8.71 -5.99
C ARG A 58 -2.25 8.11 -6.17
N ASP A 59 -2.36 6.99 -6.90
CA ASP A 59 -3.64 6.28 -7.03
C ASP A 59 -4.11 5.75 -5.67
N PHE A 60 -3.18 5.27 -4.82
CA PHE A 60 -3.49 4.85 -3.46
C PHE A 60 -3.97 6.01 -2.58
N GLU A 61 -3.37 7.20 -2.68
CA GLU A 61 -3.84 8.40 -1.96
C GLU A 61 -5.27 8.80 -2.30
N GLN A 62 -5.74 8.49 -3.50
CA GLN A 62 -7.11 8.80 -3.92
C GLN A 62 -8.12 7.70 -3.57
N THR A 63 -7.66 6.48 -3.31
CA THR A 63 -8.52 5.29 -3.21
C THR A 63 -8.51 4.62 -1.85
N LEU A 64 -7.41 4.67 -1.11
CA LEU A 64 -7.27 4.03 0.19
C LEU A 64 -7.72 4.96 1.32
N PRO A 65 -8.55 4.48 2.25
CA PRO A 65 -8.84 5.18 3.49
C PRO A 65 -7.56 5.42 4.31
N GLU A 66 -7.36 6.67 4.76
CA GLU A 66 -6.30 7.05 5.70
C GLU A 66 -6.83 7.05 7.14
N LEU A 67 -6.29 6.15 7.96
CA LEU A 67 -6.56 6.05 9.39
C LEU A 67 -5.67 7.02 10.16
N SER A 68 -6.28 7.81 11.05
CA SER A 68 -5.55 8.71 11.94
C SER A 68 -4.68 7.95 12.94
N ILE A 69 -3.57 8.58 13.32
CA ILE A 69 -2.69 8.11 14.39
C ILE A 69 -2.89 9.10 15.55
N THR A 70 -3.26 8.59 16.72
CA THR A 70 -3.50 9.39 17.94
C THR A 70 -2.54 8.96 19.03
#